data_AF-A0AAC9K4R4-F1
#
_entry.id   AF-A0AAC9K4R4-F1
#
_cell.length_a   1.000
_cell.length_b   1.000
_cell.length_c   1.000
_cell.angle_alpha   90.00
_cell.angle_beta   90.00
_cell.angle_gamma   90.00
#
_symmetry.space_group_name_H-M   'P 1'
#
loop_
_entity.id
_entity.type
_entity.pdbx_description
1 polymer ?
#
loop_
_entity_poly.entity_id
_entity_poly.type
_entity_poly.pdbx_seq_one_letter_code
_entity_poly.pdbx_strand_id
1 'polypeptide(L)'
;MTDQRPQYGEIATLEEQRRAAGLPPLGEVPAVDVSGTENAPAPGDRVPSASAAARPRPVDRFVTIALLAYGLINVVMTGLSYLDFSTAMNQMMTVLGVDGEFTNFAEGRIWGTVAAIVLAVGWSLTAFLSIRRLRAGKLSWWVPLVGAAVTLLVASVCAAIPLMNDPAFIDFVAKTAGG
;
A
#
# COMPACT_ATOMS: atom_id res chain seq x y z
N MET A 1 12.84 38.70 -65.79
CA MET A 1 13.09 37.87 -64.59
C MET A 1 14.15 36.86 -64.98
N THR A 2 15.41 37.15 -64.70
CA THR A 2 16.53 36.23 -64.93
C THR A 2 16.58 35.26 -63.75
N ASP A 3 16.12 34.03 -63.97
CA ASP A 3 16.17 32.94 -62.98
C ASP A 3 17.61 32.39 -62.92
N GLN A 4 18.49 33.12 -62.24
CA GLN A 4 19.88 32.72 -62.06
C GLN A 4 19.97 31.83 -60.81
N ARG A 5 19.76 30.53 -60.99
CA ARG A 5 20.00 29.55 -59.92
C ARG A 5 21.50 29.49 -59.62
N PRO A 6 21.93 29.62 -58.36
CA PRO A 6 23.33 29.53 -57.99
C PRO A 6 23.90 28.15 -58.35
N GLN A 7 25.12 28.12 -58.89
CA GLN A 7 25.79 26.89 -59.29
C GLN A 7 26.30 26.11 -58.06
N TYR A 8 26.40 24.78 -58.18
CA TYR A 8 26.85 23.90 -57.09
C TYR A 8 28.26 24.32 -56.63
N GLY A 9 28.35 24.86 -55.41
CA GLY A 9 29.59 25.45 -54.85
C GLY A 9 29.46 26.92 -54.44
N GLU A 10 28.41 27.64 -54.85
CA GLU A 10 28.15 29.04 -54.44
C GLU A 10 27.37 29.17 -53.11
N ILE A 11 26.90 28.06 -52.54
CA ILE A 11 26.23 28.04 -51.24
C ILE A 11 27.31 27.99 -50.15
N ALA A 12 27.16 28.84 -49.11
CA ALA A 12 28.09 28.91 -47.98
C ALA A 12 28.58 27.52 -47.55
N THR A 13 29.88 27.38 -47.34
CA THR A 13 30.49 26.10 -46.98
C THR A 13 29.85 25.54 -45.71
N LEU A 14 29.87 24.22 -45.55
CA LEU A 14 29.28 23.56 -44.37
C LEU A 14 29.85 24.11 -43.05
N GLU A 15 31.12 24.52 -43.07
CA GLU A 15 31.83 25.19 -41.98
C GLU A 15 31.24 26.57 -41.67
N GLU A 16 30.99 27.39 -42.70
CA GLU A 16 30.44 28.74 -42.57
C GLU A 16 28.98 28.73 -42.13
N GLN A 17 28.18 27.78 -42.63
CA GLN A 17 26.80 27.59 -42.15
C GLN A 17 26.76 27.22 -40.67
N ARG A 18 27.64 26.33 -40.21
CA ARG A 18 27.74 25.98 -38.79
C ARG A 18 28.17 27.15 -37.94
N ARG A 19 29.16 27.92 -38.40
CA ARG A 19 29.61 29.12 -37.70
C ARG A 19 28.49 30.16 -37.60
N ALA A 20 27.72 30.37 -38.66
CA ALA A 20 26.54 31.24 -38.64
C ALA A 20 25.43 30.73 -37.71
N ALA A 21 25.27 29.41 -37.59
CA ALA A 21 24.32 28.76 -36.68
C ALA A 21 24.82 28.62 -35.24
N GLY A 22 26.03 29.11 -34.91
CA GLY A 22 26.60 29.02 -33.56
C GLY A 22 26.98 27.60 -33.11
N LEU A 23 27.17 26.68 -34.07
CA LEU A 23 27.55 25.29 -33.79
C LEU A 23 29.07 25.15 -33.61
N PRO A 24 29.54 24.24 -32.74
CA PRO A 24 30.97 23.97 -32.56
C PRO A 24 31.62 23.41 -33.84
N PRO A 25 32.93 23.64 -34.04
CA PRO A 25 33.65 23.21 -35.25
C PRO A 25 33.68 21.69 -35.40
N LEU A 26 33.71 21.21 -36.65
CA LEU A 26 33.83 19.79 -36.94
C LEU A 26 35.23 19.31 -36.55
N GLY A 27 35.31 18.68 -35.38
CA GLY A 27 36.56 18.27 -34.75
C GLY A 27 36.48 18.33 -33.23
N GLU A 28 35.52 19.08 -32.70
CA GLU A 28 35.35 19.33 -31.26
C GLU A 28 34.04 18.71 -30.74
N VAL A 29 33.70 17.52 -31.24
CA VAL A 29 32.64 16.69 -30.67
C VAL A 29 33.30 15.78 -29.63
N PRO A 30 32.98 15.88 -28.32
CA PRO A 30 33.40 14.86 -27.37
C PRO A 30 32.88 13.52 -27.86
N ALA A 31 33.76 12.52 -27.99
CA ALA A 31 33.40 11.20 -28.46
C ALA A 31 32.23 10.66 -27.64
N VAL A 32 31.04 10.60 -28.24
CA VAL A 32 29.93 9.82 -27.70
C VAL A 32 30.28 8.39 -28.03
N ASP A 33 30.75 7.66 -27.03
CA ASP A 33 31.04 6.23 -27.12
C ASP A 33 29.71 5.49 -27.38
N VAL A 34 29.47 5.16 -28.65
CA VAL A 34 28.39 4.26 -29.07
C VAL A 34 29.01 2.92 -29.41
N SER A 35 29.26 2.10 -28.39
CA SER A 35 29.53 0.68 -28.56
C SER A 35 28.73 -0.08 -27.51
N GLY A 36 27.64 -0.70 -27.97
CA GLY A 36 26.85 -1.63 -27.17
C GLY A 36 27.56 -2.97 -26.99
N THR A 37 27.14 -3.67 -25.94
CA THR A 37 27.34 -5.10 -25.62
C THR A 37 28.76 -5.57 -25.27
N GLU A 38 29.13 -5.46 -23.98
CA GLU A 38 29.47 -6.61 -23.14
C GLU A 38 29.48 -6.18 -21.65
N ASN A 39 28.58 -6.72 -20.84
CA ASN A 39 28.26 -6.19 -19.50
C ASN A 39 29.11 -6.88 -18.42
N ALA A 40 30.29 -6.32 -18.12
CA ALA A 40 31.07 -6.64 -16.93
C ALA A 40 30.96 -5.47 -15.92
N PRO A 41 30.63 -5.69 -14.64
CA PRO A 41 30.40 -4.59 -13.69
C PRO A 41 31.73 -3.99 -13.22
N ALA A 42 32.08 -2.81 -13.75
CA ALA A 42 33.15 -1.99 -13.19
C ALA A 42 32.67 -1.29 -11.89
N PRO A 43 33.46 -1.32 -10.80
CA PRO A 43 33.12 -0.65 -9.55
C PRO A 43 33.65 0.78 -9.57
N GLY A 44 32.76 1.76 -9.75
CA GLY A 44 33.14 3.17 -9.66
C GLY A 44 32.01 4.08 -10.09
N ASP A 45 31.63 4.97 -9.18
CA ASP A 45 30.73 6.11 -9.37
C ASP A 45 29.28 5.80 -9.74
N ARG A 46 28.54 5.37 -8.71
CA ARG A 46 27.10 5.67 -8.60
C ARG A 46 26.95 7.20 -8.55
N VAL A 47 26.88 7.82 -9.71
CA VAL A 47 26.23 9.12 -9.87
C VAL A 47 24.87 9.01 -9.17
N PRO A 48 24.49 9.90 -8.24
CA PRO A 48 23.15 9.88 -7.68
C PRO A 48 22.22 10.13 -8.86
N SER A 49 21.57 9.07 -9.35
CA SER A 49 20.54 9.18 -10.36
C SER A 49 19.56 10.21 -9.84
N ALA A 50 19.54 11.39 -10.49
CA ALA A 50 18.68 12.49 -10.13
C ALA A 50 17.29 11.90 -9.94
N SER A 51 16.82 11.93 -8.69
CA SER A 51 15.60 11.29 -8.23
C SER A 51 14.54 11.40 -9.31
N ALA A 52 14.28 10.29 -10.02
CA ALA A 52 13.26 10.23 -11.05
C ALA A 52 12.02 10.89 -10.46
N ALA A 53 11.68 12.09 -10.95
CA ALA A 53 10.63 12.91 -10.39
C ALA A 53 9.41 12.00 -10.27
N ALA A 54 8.98 11.74 -9.03
CA ALA A 54 8.00 10.71 -8.74
C ALA A 54 6.76 11.01 -9.59
N ARG A 55 6.53 10.19 -10.62
CA ARG A 55 5.39 10.39 -11.51
C ARG A 55 4.13 10.46 -10.64
N PRO A 56 3.27 11.47 -10.82
CA PRO A 56 2.06 11.57 -10.01
C PRO A 56 1.22 10.30 -10.20
N ARG A 57 0.89 9.62 -9.10
CA ARG A 57 0.08 8.38 -9.08
C ARG A 57 -1.30 8.68 -8.49
N PRO A 58 -2.20 9.39 -9.21
CA PRO A 58 -3.48 9.84 -8.66
C PRO A 58 -4.39 8.67 -8.26
N VAL A 59 -4.35 7.57 -9.02
CA VAL A 59 -5.14 6.37 -8.74
C VAL A 59 -4.71 5.70 -7.43
N ASP A 60 -3.40 5.53 -7.20
CA ASP A 60 -2.87 4.94 -5.96
C ASP A 60 -3.28 5.74 -4.72
N ARG A 61 -3.28 7.08 -4.84
CA ARG A 61 -3.76 7.98 -3.79
C ARG A 61 -5.24 7.79 -3.51
N PHE A 62 -6.08 7.78 -4.55
CA PHE A 62 -7.52 7.60 -4.41
C PHE A 62 -7.85 6.24 -3.77
N VAL A 63 -7.23 5.16 -4.24
CA VAL A 63 -7.41 3.80 -3.70
C VAL A 63 -6.98 3.73 -2.24
N THR A 64 -5.82 4.30 -1.89
CA THR A 64 -5.35 4.32 -0.49
C THR A 64 -6.33 5.07 0.42
N ILE A 65 -6.83 6.23 0.00
CA ILE A 65 -7.80 7.01 0.79
C ILE A 65 -9.12 6.24 0.94
N ALA A 66 -9.62 5.64 -0.15
CA ALA A 66 -10.84 4.85 -0.12
C ALA A 66 -10.72 3.63 0.80
N LEU A 67 -9.60 2.91 0.74
CA LEU A 67 -9.32 1.78 1.64
C LEU A 67 -9.22 2.20 3.10
N LEU A 68 -8.58 3.34 3.39
CA LEU A 68 -8.50 3.85 4.76
C LEU A 68 -9.86 4.28 5.30
N ALA A 69 -10.67 4.97 4.48
CA ALA A 69 -12.01 5.39 4.86
C ALA A 69 -12.94 4.19 5.10
N TYR A 70 -12.95 3.24 4.16
CA TYR A 70 -13.69 2.00 4.31
C TYR A 70 -13.24 1.22 5.56
N GLY A 71 -11.92 1.06 5.73
CA GLY A 71 -11.33 0.40 6.90
C GLY A 71 -11.67 1.10 8.21
N LEU A 72 -11.76 2.43 8.23
CA LEU A 72 -12.15 3.19 9.42
C LEU A 72 -13.58 2.88 9.83
N ILE A 73 -14.51 2.92 8.86
CA ILE A 73 -15.92 2.60 9.12
C ILE A 73 -16.04 1.17 9.65
N ASN A 74 -15.35 0.22 9.01
CA ASN A 74 -15.33 -1.17 9.46
C ASN A 74 -14.79 -1.30 10.89
N VAL A 75 -13.63 -0.71 11.20
CA VAL A 75 -13.01 -0.73 12.52
C VAL A 75 -13.90 -0.11 13.59
N VAL A 76 -14.59 0.99 13.30
CA VAL A 76 -15.51 1.62 14.24
C VAL A 76 -16.69 0.69 14.51
N MET A 77 -17.33 0.14 13.47
CA MET A 77 -18.49 -0.75 13.63
C MET A 77 -18.11 -2.03 14.38
N THR A 78 -16.99 -2.66 14.00
CA THR A 78 -16.49 -3.87 14.68
C THR A 78 -16.02 -3.56 16.10
N GLY A 79 -15.35 -2.44 16.32
CA GLY A 79 -14.92 -2.01 17.65
C GLY A 79 -16.10 -1.79 18.60
N LEU A 80 -17.19 -1.15 18.13
CA LEU A 80 -18.42 -1.02 18.91
C LEU A 80 -19.04 -2.39 19.23
N SER A 81 -19.05 -3.30 18.26
CA SER A 81 -19.52 -4.69 18.47
C SER A 81 -18.68 -5.45 19.49
N TYR A 82 -17.37 -5.20 19.57
CA TYR A 82 -16.51 -5.80 20.61
C TYR A 82 -16.70 -5.18 21.99
N LEU A 83 -17.06 -3.90 22.07
CA LEU A 83 -17.45 -3.29 23.35
C LEU A 83 -18.77 -3.85 23.88
N ASP A 84 -19.65 -4.30 22.98
CA ASP A 84 -20.87 -5.06 23.27
C ASP A 84 -20.71 -6.56 22.94
N PHE A 85 -19.62 -7.14 23.46
CA PHE A 85 -19.17 -8.49 23.12
C PHE A 85 -20.25 -9.57 23.35
N SER A 86 -20.99 -9.47 24.45
CA SER A 86 -22.03 -10.45 24.81
C SER A 86 -23.15 -10.50 23.78
N THR A 87 -23.61 -9.34 23.31
CA THR A 87 -24.63 -9.26 22.25
C THR A 87 -24.10 -9.84 20.95
N ALA A 88 -22.85 -9.53 20.59
CA ALA A 88 -22.20 -10.08 19.39
C ALA A 88 -22.05 -11.61 19.45
N MET A 89 -21.69 -12.16 20.61
CA MET A 89 -21.58 -13.61 20.82
C MET A 89 -22.94 -14.30 20.80
N ASN A 90 -23.97 -13.72 21.41
CA ASN A 90 -25.33 -14.28 21.35
C ASN A 90 -25.85 -14.34 19.92
N GLN A 91 -25.62 -13.30 19.11
CA GLN A 91 -25.95 -13.31 17.68
C GLN A 91 -25.19 -14.43 16.94
N MET A 92 -23.89 -14.58 17.22
CA MET A 92 -23.08 -15.65 16.61
C MET A 92 -23.57 -17.05 17.02
N MET A 93 -23.83 -17.28 18.30
CA MET A 93 -24.38 -18.53 18.83
C MET A 93 -25.74 -18.87 18.19
N THR A 94 -26.61 -17.87 18.01
CA THR A 94 -27.89 -18.02 17.31
C THR A 94 -27.68 -18.47 15.85
N VAL A 95 -26.74 -17.84 15.13
CA VAL A 95 -26.42 -18.20 13.74
C VAL A 95 -25.84 -19.61 13.64
N LEU A 96 -25.07 -20.03 14.65
CA LEU A 96 -24.49 -21.38 14.73
C LEU A 96 -25.49 -22.45 15.23
N GLY A 97 -26.69 -22.06 15.66
CA GLY A 97 -27.70 -22.97 16.19
C GLY A 97 -27.37 -23.52 17.59
N VAL A 98 -26.59 -22.77 18.37
CA VAL A 98 -26.28 -23.13 19.76
C VAL A 98 -27.49 -22.79 20.64
N ASP A 99 -28.07 -23.79 21.29
CA ASP A 99 -29.12 -23.60 22.29
C ASP A 99 -28.51 -23.05 23.59
N GLY A 100 -28.44 -21.72 23.71
CA GLY A 100 -27.92 -21.03 24.90
C GLY A 100 -27.49 -19.59 24.65
N GLU A 101 -27.25 -18.86 25.74
CA GLU A 101 -26.65 -17.52 25.70
C GLU A 101 -25.21 -17.58 26.20
N PHE A 102 -24.38 -16.67 25.70
CA PHE A 102 -23.03 -16.43 26.19
C PHE A 102 -23.07 -16.12 27.69
N THR A 103 -22.31 -16.87 28.47
CA THR A 103 -22.36 -16.81 29.95
C THR A 103 -21.17 -16.09 30.56
N ASN A 104 -20.05 -16.02 29.83
CA ASN A 104 -18.80 -15.47 30.33
C ASN A 104 -18.68 -13.94 30.17
N PHE A 105 -19.63 -13.20 30.73
CA PHE A 105 -19.75 -11.75 30.59
C PHE A 105 -18.51 -10.96 31.04
N ALA A 106 -17.86 -11.40 32.12
CA ALA A 106 -16.71 -10.72 32.69
C ALA A 106 -15.49 -10.79 31.76
N GLU A 107 -15.15 -11.99 31.26
CA GLU A 107 -14.07 -12.15 30.29
C GLU A 107 -14.44 -11.53 28.94
N GLY A 108 -15.70 -11.65 28.50
CA GLY A 108 -16.20 -11.01 27.30
C GLY A 108 -15.98 -9.49 27.31
N ARG A 109 -16.25 -8.82 28.44
CA ARG A 109 -16.01 -7.39 28.58
C ARG A 109 -14.52 -7.04 28.53
N ILE A 110 -13.66 -7.80 29.20
CA ILE A 110 -12.21 -7.55 29.25
C ILE A 110 -11.61 -7.75 27.86
N TRP A 111 -11.83 -8.92 27.26
CA TRP A 111 -11.24 -9.28 25.97
C TRP A 111 -11.88 -8.53 24.79
N GLY A 112 -13.18 -8.23 24.85
CA GLY A 112 -13.83 -7.33 23.91
C GLY A 112 -13.21 -5.93 23.93
N THR A 113 -12.94 -5.39 25.12
CA THR A 113 -12.23 -4.10 25.26
C THR A 113 -10.81 -4.18 24.70
N VAL A 114 -10.07 -5.25 25.01
CA VAL A 114 -8.71 -5.48 24.47
C VAL A 114 -8.74 -5.56 22.95
N ALA A 115 -9.68 -6.32 22.36
CA ALA A 115 -9.83 -6.45 20.91
C ALA A 115 -10.18 -5.10 20.25
N ALA A 116 -11.05 -4.29 20.88
CA ALA A 116 -11.36 -2.94 20.41
C ALA A 116 -10.13 -2.01 20.44
N ILE A 117 -9.31 -2.09 21.49
CA ILE A 117 -8.04 -1.33 21.56
C ILE A 117 -7.07 -1.79 20.47
N VAL A 118 -6.92 -3.10 20.27
CA VAL A 118 -6.06 -3.66 19.20
C VAL A 118 -6.51 -3.15 17.83
N LEU A 119 -7.81 -3.16 17.54
CA LEU A 119 -8.37 -2.61 16.31
C LEU A 119 -8.04 -1.12 16.14
N ALA A 120 -8.27 -0.32 17.18
CA ALA A 120 -8.01 1.12 17.14
C ALA A 120 -6.52 1.43 16.91
N VAL A 121 -5.63 0.74 17.63
CA VAL A 121 -4.17 0.91 17.51
C VAL A 121 -3.67 0.42 16.15
N GLY A 122 -4.10 -0.77 15.72
CA GLY A 122 -3.73 -1.35 14.44
C GLY A 122 -4.18 -0.50 13.25
N TRP A 123 -5.40 0.02 13.28
CA TRP A 123 -5.88 0.95 12.27
C TRP A 123 -5.09 2.27 12.28
N SER A 124 -4.83 2.84 13.45
CA SER A 124 -4.07 4.09 13.59
C SER A 124 -2.65 3.95 13.04
N LEU A 125 -1.97 2.84 13.35
CA LEU A 125 -0.64 2.55 12.82
C LEU A 125 -0.66 2.35 11.30
N THR A 126 -1.65 1.64 10.80
CA THR A 126 -1.86 1.41 9.36
C THR A 126 -2.10 2.73 8.62
N ALA A 127 -2.95 3.61 9.15
CA ALA A 127 -3.21 4.93 8.61
C ALA A 127 -1.95 5.80 8.63
N PHE A 128 -1.23 5.83 9.75
CA PHE A 128 0.02 6.58 9.88
C PHE A 128 1.06 6.14 8.85
N LEU A 129 1.29 4.83 8.70
CA LEU A 129 2.24 4.28 7.73
C LEU A 129 1.81 4.57 6.29
N SER A 130 0.52 4.42 5.98
CA SER A 130 -0.04 4.71 4.65
C SER A 130 0.15 6.18 4.28
N ILE A 131 -0.17 7.10 5.19
CA ILE A 131 0.01 8.56 4.99
C ILE A 131 1.49 8.90 4.84
N ARG A 132 2.38 8.32 5.67
CA ARG A 132 3.83 8.54 5.57
C ARG A 132 4.38 8.07 4.23
N ARG A 133 3.93 6.92 3.70
CA ARG A 133 4.36 6.42 2.37
C ARG A 133 3.84 7.28 1.24
N LEU A 134 2.58 7.72 1.34
CA LEU A 134 1.95 8.58 0.34
C LEU A 134 2.69 9.94 0.25
N ARG A 135 3.09 10.52 1.38
CA ARG A 135 3.92 11.75 1.45
C ARG A 135 5.30 11.56 0.84
N ALA A 136 5.83 10.34 0.84
CA ALA A 136 7.12 9.99 0.24
C ALA A 136 7.02 9.62 -1.26
N GLY A 137 5.83 9.73 -1.88
CA GLY A 137 5.62 9.36 -3.30
C GLY A 137 5.77 7.87 -3.59
N LYS A 138 5.71 7.01 -2.57
CA LYS A 138 5.84 5.56 -2.69
C LYS A 138 4.47 4.90 -2.86
N LEU A 139 4.43 3.73 -3.51
CA LEU A 139 3.22 2.93 -3.68
C LEU A 139 2.62 2.56 -2.30
N SER A 140 1.38 2.98 -2.04
CA SER A 140 0.77 2.85 -0.70
C SER A 140 -0.46 1.95 -0.62
N TRP A 141 -1.11 1.59 -1.74
CA TRP A 141 -2.38 0.85 -1.72
C TRP A 141 -2.35 -0.50 -0.96
N TRP A 142 -1.22 -1.19 -0.93
CA TRP A 142 -1.09 -2.49 -0.26
C TRP A 142 -0.98 -2.36 1.27
N VAL A 143 -0.55 -1.20 1.77
CA VAL A 143 -0.29 -0.99 3.20
C VAL A 143 -1.60 -1.06 4.01
N PRO A 144 -2.70 -0.37 3.63
CA PRO A 144 -3.99 -0.54 4.28
C PRO A 144 -4.47 -2.00 4.31
N LEU A 145 -4.26 -2.72 3.20
CA LEU A 145 -4.75 -4.08 3.06
C LEU A 145 -4.01 -5.05 4.00
N VAL A 146 -2.68 -5.01 4.02
CA VAL A 146 -1.87 -5.86 4.91
C VAL A 146 -2.07 -5.46 6.37
N GLY A 147 -2.12 -4.16 6.67
CA GLY A 147 -2.37 -3.66 8.02
C GLY A 147 -3.72 -4.12 8.56
N ALA A 148 -4.77 -4.07 7.74
CA ALA A 148 -6.09 -4.59 8.09
C ALA A 148 -6.05 -6.11 8.34
N ALA A 149 -5.44 -6.88 7.43
CA ALA A 149 -5.34 -8.33 7.58
C ALA A 149 -4.64 -8.76 8.88
N VAL A 150 -3.50 -8.13 9.20
CA VAL A 150 -2.76 -8.41 10.43
C VAL A 150 -3.57 -8.00 11.67
N THR A 151 -4.17 -6.81 11.66
CA THR A 151 -4.94 -6.31 12.81
C THR A 151 -6.15 -7.19 13.09
N LEU A 152 -6.89 -7.58 12.05
CA LEU A 152 -8.06 -8.46 12.17
C LEU A 152 -7.67 -9.85 12.67
N LEU A 153 -6.53 -10.39 12.24
CA LEU A 153 -6.02 -11.66 12.74
C LEU A 153 -5.71 -11.59 14.25
N VAL A 154 -5.09 -10.51 14.71
CA VAL A 154 -4.81 -10.35 16.15
C VAL A 154 -6.10 -10.16 16.95
N ALA A 155 -7.04 -9.35 16.43
CA ALA A 155 -8.31 -9.11 17.07
C ALA A 155 -9.18 -10.39 17.16
N SER A 156 -9.16 -11.24 16.13
CA SER A 156 -9.89 -12.51 16.15
C SER A 156 -9.34 -13.47 17.20
N VAL A 157 -8.02 -13.52 17.39
CA VAL A 157 -7.40 -14.29 18.48
C VAL A 157 -7.86 -13.78 19.84
N CYS A 158 -7.90 -12.46 20.05
CA CYS A 158 -8.43 -11.88 21.30
C CYS A 158 -9.89 -12.26 21.55
N ALA A 159 -10.73 -12.22 20.51
CA ALA A 159 -12.15 -12.56 20.60
C ALA A 159 -12.41 -14.07 20.81
N ALA A 160 -11.51 -14.92 20.31
CA ALA A 160 -11.64 -16.36 20.46
C ALA A 160 -11.44 -16.83 21.92
N ILE A 161 -10.60 -16.15 22.70
CA ILE A 161 -10.23 -16.58 24.05
C ILE A 161 -11.45 -16.72 24.98
N PRO A 162 -12.33 -15.70 25.15
CA PRO A 162 -13.54 -15.84 25.97
C PRO A 162 -14.49 -16.94 25.50
N LEU A 163 -14.62 -17.10 24.19
CA LEU A 163 -15.54 -18.08 23.60
C LEU A 163 -15.06 -19.51 23.87
N MET A 164 -13.75 -19.77 23.74
CA MET A 164 -13.17 -21.09 24.03
C MET A 164 -13.27 -21.47 25.51
N ASN A 165 -13.36 -20.48 26.40
CA ASN A 165 -13.56 -20.69 27.84
C ASN A 165 -15.04 -20.66 28.25
N ASP A 166 -15.97 -20.42 27.34
CA ASP A 166 -17.39 -20.34 27.65
C ASP A 166 -18.00 -21.76 27.78
N PRO A 167 -18.63 -22.09 28.93
CA PRO A 167 -19.21 -23.41 29.14
C PRO A 167 -20.27 -23.82 28.10
N ALA A 168 -21.11 -22.89 27.64
CA ALA A 168 -22.15 -23.20 26.66
C ALA A 168 -21.55 -23.57 25.30
N PHE A 169 -20.45 -22.90 24.92
CA PHE A 169 -19.70 -23.25 23.72
C PHE A 169 -19.00 -24.60 23.83
N ILE A 170 -18.38 -24.91 24.98
CA ILE A 170 -17.74 -26.21 25.22
C ILE A 170 -18.75 -27.35 25.13
N ASP A 171 -19.93 -27.19 25.73
CA ASP A 171 -21.01 -28.17 25.69
C ASP A 171 -21.50 -28.42 24.25
N PHE A 172 -21.60 -27.37 23.44
CA PHE A 172 -21.97 -27.47 22.03
C PHE A 172 -20.92 -28.25 21.21
N VAL A 173 -19.63 -27.95 21.39
CA VAL A 173 -18.54 -28.68 20.71
C VAL A 173 -18.51 -30.14 21.13
N ALA A 174 -18.71 -30.44 22.41
CA ALA A 174 -18.79 -31.82 22.90
C ALA A 174 -19.96 -32.61 22.26
N LYS A 175 -21.14 -31.98 22.14
CA LYS A 175 -22.32 -32.58 21.49
C LYS A 175 -22.11 -32.84 20.00
N THR A 176 -21.40 -31.96 19.30
CA THR A 176 -21.14 -32.08 17.86
C THR A 176 -19.98 -33.00 17.52
N ALA A 177 -18.95 -33.11 18.39
CA ALA A 177 -17.81 -34.00 18.20
C ALA A 177 -18.03 -35.45 18.68
N GLY A 178 -18.99 -35.65 19.58
CA GLY A 178 -19.37 -36.98 20.09
C GLY A 178 -20.54 -37.64 19.36
N GLY A 179 -21.07 -37.00 18.30
CA GLY A 179 -22.16 -37.50 17.45
C GLY A 179 -21.68 -38.21 16.19
#